data_AF-A0A523FT15-F1
#
_entry.id   AF-A0A523FT15-F1
#
_cell.length_a   1.000
_cell.length_b   1.000
_cell.length_c   1.000
_cell.angle_alpha   90.00
_cell.angle_beta   90.00
_cell.angle_gamma   90.00
#
_symmetry.space_group_name_H-M   'P 1'
#
loop_
_entity.id
_entity.type
_entity.pdbx_description
1 polymer ?
#
loop_
_entity_poly.entity_id
_entity_poly.type
_entity_poly.pdbx_seq_one_letter_code
_entity_poly.pdbx_strand_id
1 'polypeptide(L)'
;MTPAPPDHDVVHRAKSYPFGHPAESYLFRDGRPVPLEAPRRAVAGRIPVIASGSNAAPAQLARKYRDFARGAEIPVTRVHVGGFDAVYNAHITSYGSVPATLFPSPGTVLETFITWLDEPELEVMHATEQPGTNYHFAELKGLVLDVQDIGRLDAAFAYISVVGCLSHQGAPVSLAEVPARHRRFCARSQEEMQAVIRDRTAPGAALDSFILENVANEGLRRARSATLAGTAHPFRHGQMTVIEVAARLGQAPSR
;
A
#
# COMPACT_ATOMS: atom_id res chain seq x y z
N MET A 1 18.66 6.64 -23.47
CA MET A 1 17.51 7.45 -23.00
C MET A 1 16.25 6.67 -23.36
N THR A 2 15.58 6.06 -22.38
CA THR A 2 14.30 5.37 -22.63
C THR A 2 13.26 6.44 -22.97
N PRO A 3 12.50 6.32 -24.08
CA PRO A 3 11.46 7.30 -24.39
C PRO A 3 10.45 7.39 -23.25
N ALA A 4 9.91 8.59 -23.01
CA ALA A 4 8.82 8.76 -22.06
C ALA A 4 7.64 7.85 -22.47
N PRO A 5 6.97 7.19 -21.52
CA PRO A 5 5.80 6.38 -21.84
C PRO A 5 4.70 7.28 -22.46
N PRO A 6 3.91 6.76 -23.42
CA PRO A 6 2.76 7.48 -23.93
C PRO A 6 1.78 7.86 -22.81
N ASP A 7 1.09 9.00 -22.96
CA ASP A 7 0.13 9.50 -21.98
C ASP A 7 -0.93 8.47 -21.59
N HIS A 8 -1.42 7.70 -22.56
CA HIS A 8 -2.37 6.61 -22.33
C HIS A 8 -1.85 5.59 -21.30
N ASP A 9 -0.58 5.21 -21.38
CA ASP A 9 0.01 4.22 -20.47
C ASP A 9 0.21 4.77 -19.06
N VAL A 10 0.53 6.07 -18.96
CA VAL A 10 0.61 6.80 -17.69
C VAL A 10 -0.75 6.83 -17.01
N VAL A 11 -1.80 7.23 -17.74
CA VAL A 11 -3.18 7.30 -17.23
C VAL A 11 -3.67 5.91 -16.84
N HIS A 12 -3.48 4.91 -17.70
CA HIS A 12 -3.87 3.54 -17.44
C HIS A 12 -3.21 3.04 -16.14
N ARG A 13 -1.91 3.27 -15.96
CA ARG A 13 -1.20 2.91 -14.73
C ARG A 13 -1.82 3.61 -13.51
N ALA A 14 -2.08 4.91 -13.59
CA ALA A 14 -2.63 5.67 -12.47
C ALA A 14 -4.00 5.13 -12.02
N LYS A 15 -4.87 4.81 -12.98
CA LYS A 15 -6.22 4.26 -12.74
C LYS A 15 -6.22 2.79 -12.30
N SER A 16 -5.18 2.03 -12.67
CA SER A 16 -5.11 0.59 -12.40
C SER A 16 -4.73 0.23 -10.96
N TYR A 17 -4.39 1.19 -10.08
CA TYR A 17 -4.06 0.88 -8.69
C TYR A 17 -5.23 0.12 -8.02
N PRO A 18 -4.99 -0.96 -7.24
CA PRO A 18 -3.72 -1.46 -6.71
C PRO A 18 -2.96 -2.44 -7.62
N PHE A 19 -3.22 -2.43 -8.93
CA PHE A 19 -2.61 -3.25 -10.00
C PHE A 19 -3.09 -4.71 -10.04
N GLY A 20 -4.38 -4.89 -9.71
CA GLY A 20 -5.03 -6.20 -9.62
C GLY A 20 -4.85 -6.82 -8.23
N HIS A 21 -5.98 -7.13 -7.59
CA HIS A 21 -5.99 -7.89 -6.34
C HIS A 21 -5.84 -9.38 -6.66
N PRO A 22 -4.88 -10.11 -6.05
CA PRO A 22 -4.69 -11.53 -6.36
C PRO A 22 -5.92 -12.38 -5.99
N ALA A 23 -6.17 -13.41 -6.80
CA ALA A 23 -7.29 -14.33 -6.59
C ALA A 23 -6.98 -15.47 -5.60
N GLU A 24 -5.70 -15.69 -5.26
CA GLU A 24 -5.25 -16.77 -4.38
C GLU A 24 -3.86 -16.47 -3.81
N SER A 25 -3.46 -17.24 -2.81
CA SER A 25 -2.09 -17.22 -2.27
C SER A 25 -1.10 -17.72 -3.33
N TYR A 26 0.08 -17.10 -3.40
CA TYR A 26 1.08 -17.43 -4.42
C TYR A 26 2.50 -17.20 -3.89
N LEU A 27 3.47 -17.79 -4.57
CA LEU A 27 4.88 -17.45 -4.39
C LEU A 27 5.27 -16.47 -5.50
N PHE A 28 5.71 -15.28 -5.15
CA PHE A 28 6.40 -14.43 -6.09
C PHE A 28 7.83 -14.95 -6.26
N ARG A 29 8.16 -15.42 -7.47
CA ARG A 29 9.49 -15.90 -7.83
C ARG A 29 9.98 -15.15 -9.07
N ASP A 30 11.01 -14.34 -8.90
CA ASP A 30 11.75 -13.67 -10.00
C ASP A 30 10.85 -12.97 -11.03
N GLY A 31 9.93 -12.13 -10.53
CA GLY A 31 9.06 -11.34 -11.37
C GLY A 31 7.75 -12.01 -11.77
N ARG A 32 7.50 -13.26 -11.34
CA ARG A 32 6.28 -14.00 -11.69
C ARG A 32 5.59 -14.60 -10.47
N PRO A 33 4.25 -14.65 -10.46
CA PRO A 33 3.52 -15.48 -9.51
C PRO A 33 3.61 -16.96 -9.95
N VAL A 34 3.95 -17.83 -9.02
CA VAL A 34 3.89 -19.30 -9.17
C VAL A 34 3.10 -19.91 -8.00
N PRO A 35 2.60 -21.15 -8.10
CA PRO A 35 1.88 -21.79 -7.01
C PRO A 35 2.70 -21.83 -5.71
N LEU A 36 2.05 -21.55 -4.58
CA LEU A 36 2.68 -21.61 -3.27
C LEU A 36 2.58 -23.02 -2.70
N GLU A 37 3.70 -23.74 -2.65
CA GLU A 37 3.79 -25.07 -2.06
C GLU A 37 4.20 -25.01 -0.58
N ALA A 38 3.60 -25.87 0.25
CA ALA A 38 3.86 -25.97 1.70
C ALA A 38 3.92 -24.61 2.43
N PRO A 39 2.82 -23.83 2.48
CA PRO A 39 2.82 -22.44 2.97
C PRO A 39 3.51 -22.24 4.31
N ARG A 40 3.24 -23.09 5.31
CA ARG A 40 3.87 -23.02 6.64
C ARG A 40 5.40 -23.07 6.61
N ARG A 41 5.98 -23.89 5.73
CA ARG A 41 7.43 -24.00 5.57
C ARG A 41 7.97 -22.79 4.82
N ALA A 42 7.26 -22.34 3.78
CA ALA A 42 7.68 -21.20 2.97
C ALA A 42 7.76 -19.90 3.78
N VAL A 43 6.90 -19.73 4.79
CA VAL A 43 6.85 -18.50 5.62
C VAL A 43 7.70 -18.54 6.88
N ALA A 44 8.29 -19.69 7.22
CA ALA A 44 9.02 -19.86 8.48
C ALA A 44 10.22 -18.91 8.57
N GLY A 45 10.31 -18.16 9.69
CA GLY A 45 11.39 -17.20 9.93
C GLY A 45 11.29 -15.89 9.12
N ARG A 46 10.20 -15.66 8.38
CA ARG A 46 9.98 -14.44 7.60
C ARG A 46 9.15 -13.41 8.36
N ILE A 47 9.29 -12.16 7.95
CA ILE A 47 8.61 -10.99 8.50
C ILE A 47 7.25 -10.85 7.81
N PRO A 48 6.12 -10.99 8.54
CA PRO A 48 4.79 -10.82 7.96
C PRO A 48 4.45 -9.34 7.79
N VAL A 49 4.27 -8.89 6.54
CA VAL A 49 3.84 -7.51 6.24
C VAL A 49 2.47 -7.51 5.56
N ILE A 50 1.48 -6.86 6.19
CA ILE A 50 0.12 -6.72 5.64
C ILE A 50 0.15 -5.80 4.42
N ALA A 51 -0.33 -6.30 3.29
CA ALA A 51 -0.51 -5.53 2.08
C ALA A 51 -1.91 -4.88 2.06
N SER A 52 -2.00 -3.59 2.39
CA SER A 52 -3.29 -2.85 2.36
C SER A 52 -3.63 -2.27 0.99
N GLY A 53 -2.79 -2.51 0.00
CA GLY A 53 -2.87 -1.96 -1.35
C GLY A 53 -1.98 -2.74 -2.30
N SER A 54 -1.19 -2.05 -3.12
CA SER A 54 -0.44 -2.65 -4.23
C SER A 54 0.64 -3.67 -3.86
N ASN A 55 1.03 -3.80 -2.58
CA ASN A 55 2.07 -4.75 -2.17
C ASN A 55 1.66 -6.23 -2.29
N ALA A 56 0.37 -6.51 -2.50
CA ALA A 56 -0.10 -7.85 -2.85
C ALA A 56 -0.03 -8.13 -4.36
N ALA A 57 0.15 -7.13 -5.22
CA ALA A 57 0.01 -7.32 -6.65
C ALA A 57 1.32 -7.89 -7.26
N PRO A 58 1.27 -9.00 -8.03
CA PRO A 58 2.46 -9.57 -8.66
C PRO A 58 3.19 -8.57 -9.57
N ALA A 59 2.44 -7.76 -10.33
CA ALA A 59 3.00 -6.74 -11.21
C ALA A 59 3.73 -5.63 -10.43
N GLN A 60 3.28 -5.32 -9.21
CA GLN A 60 3.96 -4.35 -8.36
C GLN A 60 5.24 -4.94 -7.76
N LEU A 61 5.19 -6.17 -7.26
CA LEU A 61 6.40 -6.87 -6.79
C LEU A 61 7.42 -7.00 -7.92
N ALA A 62 7.00 -7.37 -9.14
CA ALA A 62 7.88 -7.43 -10.32
C ALA A 62 8.57 -6.09 -10.64
N ARG A 63 7.90 -4.96 -10.37
CA ARG A 63 8.53 -3.63 -10.52
C ARG A 63 9.55 -3.35 -9.43
N LYS A 64 9.24 -3.68 -8.17
CA LYS A 64 10.11 -3.41 -7.01
C LYS A 64 11.38 -4.27 -7.03
N TYR A 65 11.24 -5.55 -7.34
CA TYR A 65 12.31 -6.55 -7.24
C TYR A 65 13.01 -6.84 -8.57
N ARG A 66 12.79 -6.03 -9.62
CA ARG A 66 13.40 -6.22 -10.96
C ARG A 66 14.92 -6.36 -10.90
N ASP A 67 15.57 -5.48 -10.15
CA ASP A 67 17.03 -5.37 -10.09
C ASP A 67 17.60 -6.09 -8.84
N PHE A 68 16.82 -7.00 -8.24
CA PHE A 68 17.23 -7.71 -7.05
C PHE A 68 18.19 -8.86 -7.40
N ALA A 69 19.49 -8.64 -7.12
CA ALA A 69 20.58 -9.45 -7.66
C ALA A 69 20.52 -10.96 -7.37
N ARG A 70 19.89 -11.38 -6.26
CA ARG A 70 19.84 -12.79 -5.84
C ARG A 70 18.57 -13.53 -6.28
N GLY A 71 17.66 -12.85 -6.97
CA GLY A 71 16.30 -13.34 -7.18
C GLY A 71 15.42 -13.18 -5.93
N ALA A 72 14.13 -12.95 -6.13
CA ALA A 72 13.18 -12.71 -5.05
C ALA A 72 12.25 -13.92 -4.92
N GLU A 73 12.12 -14.46 -3.72
CA GLU A 73 11.18 -15.52 -3.39
C GLU A 73 10.30 -15.08 -2.23
N ILE A 74 9.18 -14.44 -2.53
CA ILE A 74 8.29 -13.84 -1.53
C ILE A 74 6.98 -14.62 -1.50
N PRO A 75 6.73 -15.43 -0.45
CA PRO A 75 5.41 -15.98 -0.21
C PRO A 75 4.41 -14.84 0.01
N VAL A 76 3.26 -14.93 -0.65
CA VAL A 76 2.15 -13.98 -0.52
C VAL A 76 0.91 -14.77 -0.19
N THR A 77 0.41 -14.63 1.05
CA THR A 77 -0.69 -15.47 1.56
C THR A 77 -1.91 -14.67 1.90
N ARG A 78 -3.09 -15.16 1.52
CA ARG A 78 -4.36 -14.55 1.86
C ARG A 78 -4.56 -14.50 3.38
N VAL A 79 -5.12 -13.39 3.85
CA VAL A 79 -5.44 -13.15 5.25
C VAL A 79 -6.79 -12.45 5.38
N HIS A 80 -7.56 -12.85 6.39
CA HIS A 80 -8.66 -12.05 6.90
C HIS A 80 -8.18 -11.21 8.09
N VAL A 81 -8.31 -9.88 7.99
CA VAL A 81 -7.92 -8.93 9.04
C VAL A 81 -9.18 -8.39 9.71
N GLY A 82 -9.43 -8.84 10.94
CA GLY A 82 -10.60 -8.41 11.71
C GLY A 82 -10.42 -7.00 12.29
N GLY A 83 -11.44 -6.16 12.15
CA GLY A 83 -11.50 -4.82 12.73
C GLY A 83 -10.75 -3.74 11.95
N PHE A 84 -10.33 -4.01 10.72
CA PHE A 84 -9.61 -3.08 9.85
C PHE A 84 -10.22 -3.05 8.44
N ASP A 85 -9.90 -1.99 7.70
CA ASP A 85 -10.19 -1.87 6.27
C ASP A 85 -8.98 -1.26 5.53
N ALA A 86 -8.94 -1.44 4.22
CA ALA A 86 -8.03 -0.74 3.32
C ALA A 86 -8.73 0.53 2.83
N VAL A 87 -8.17 1.69 3.15
CA VAL A 87 -8.73 3.01 2.82
C VAL A 87 -7.71 3.86 2.07
N TYR A 88 -8.19 4.85 1.32
CA TYR A 88 -7.29 5.77 0.63
C TYR A 88 -6.44 6.58 1.60
N ASN A 89 -5.13 6.64 1.33
CA ASN A 89 -4.19 7.56 1.96
C ASN A 89 -4.41 8.98 1.40
N ALA A 90 -4.25 10.01 2.24
CA ALA A 90 -4.50 11.40 1.88
C ALA A 90 -3.39 12.06 1.05
N HIS A 91 -2.87 11.39 0.02
CA HIS A 91 -1.91 11.96 -0.93
C HIS A 91 -2.01 11.34 -2.32
N ILE A 92 -1.38 11.99 -3.30
CA ILE A 92 -1.28 11.52 -4.70
C ILE A 92 0.15 11.04 -4.95
N THR A 93 0.32 9.85 -5.51
CA THR A 93 1.64 9.28 -5.84
C THR A 93 2.28 9.97 -7.04
N SER A 94 3.59 9.79 -7.23
CA SER A 94 4.31 10.31 -8.39
C SER A 94 3.80 9.76 -9.74
N TYR A 95 3.12 8.61 -9.72
CA TYR A 95 2.48 8.00 -10.89
C TYR A 95 0.97 8.28 -10.97
N GLY A 96 0.48 9.27 -10.21
CA GLY A 96 -0.88 9.80 -10.34
C GLY A 96 -1.99 9.02 -9.62
N SER A 97 -1.67 7.91 -8.96
CA SER A 97 -2.65 7.17 -8.15
C SER A 97 -2.87 7.80 -6.78
N VAL A 98 -3.89 7.32 -6.08
CA VAL A 98 -4.17 7.60 -4.67
C VAL A 98 -3.92 6.29 -3.95
N PRO A 99 -2.84 6.14 -3.17
CA PRO A 99 -2.51 4.84 -2.61
C PRO A 99 -3.39 4.55 -1.40
N ALA A 100 -3.35 3.32 -0.88
CA ALA A 100 -4.10 2.91 0.29
C ALA A 100 -3.22 2.76 1.54
N THR A 101 -3.87 2.79 2.70
CA THR A 101 -3.31 2.50 4.02
C THR A 101 -4.28 1.58 4.77
N LEU A 102 -3.75 0.81 5.73
CA LEU A 102 -4.61 0.12 6.71
C LEU A 102 -5.26 1.15 7.63
N PHE A 103 -6.52 0.94 8.02
CA PHE A 103 -7.20 1.83 8.96
C PHE A 103 -8.18 1.07 9.87
N PRO A 104 -8.29 1.42 11.17
CA PRO A 104 -9.23 0.78 12.08
C PRO A 104 -10.68 0.95 11.62
N SER A 105 -11.40 -0.16 11.57
CA SER A 105 -12.80 -0.22 11.16
C SER A 105 -13.50 -1.35 11.93
N PRO A 106 -13.88 -1.11 13.22
CA PRO A 106 -14.47 -2.14 14.07
C PRO A 106 -15.66 -2.84 13.41
N GLY A 107 -15.64 -4.18 13.36
CA GLY A 107 -16.67 -4.99 12.71
C GLY A 107 -16.40 -5.34 11.24
N THR A 108 -15.55 -4.58 10.55
CA THR A 108 -15.12 -4.91 9.18
C THR A 108 -14.16 -6.10 9.21
N VAL A 109 -14.25 -6.98 8.22
CA VAL A 109 -13.25 -8.03 7.96
C VAL A 109 -12.65 -7.78 6.59
N LEU A 110 -11.42 -7.27 6.56
CA LEU A 110 -10.67 -7.03 5.33
C LEU A 110 -10.12 -8.35 4.79
N GLU A 111 -10.28 -8.59 3.49
CA GLU A 111 -9.72 -9.75 2.81
C GLU A 111 -8.54 -9.28 1.95
N THR A 112 -7.33 -9.56 2.40
CA THR A 112 -6.11 -9.11 1.73
C THR A 112 -5.00 -10.15 1.82
N PHE A 113 -3.74 -9.73 1.69
CA PHE A 113 -2.57 -10.59 1.70
C PHE A 113 -1.52 -10.12 2.70
N ILE A 114 -0.69 -11.07 3.13
CA ILE A 114 0.59 -10.85 3.80
C ILE A 114 1.70 -11.15 2.81
N THR A 115 2.63 -10.23 2.63
CA THR A 115 3.93 -10.52 2.00
C THR A 115 4.90 -10.94 3.10
N TRP A 116 5.50 -12.13 2.95
CA TRP A 116 6.45 -12.68 3.90
C TRP A 116 7.88 -12.43 3.43
N LEU A 117 8.57 -11.50 4.08
CA LEU A 117 9.86 -10.98 3.61
C LEU A 117 10.98 -11.46 4.52
N ASP A 118 12.15 -11.78 3.98
CA ASP A 118 13.37 -11.74 4.77
C ASP A 118 13.95 -10.31 4.84
N GLU A 119 15.04 -10.11 5.57
CA GLU A 119 15.61 -8.77 5.77
C GLU A 119 16.03 -8.09 4.45
N PRO A 120 16.77 -8.72 3.52
CA PRO A 120 17.10 -8.08 2.25
C PRO A 120 15.88 -7.79 1.36
N GLU A 121 14.86 -8.64 1.39
CA GLU A 121 13.59 -8.35 0.69
C GLU A 121 12.85 -7.17 1.30
N LEU A 122 12.87 -7.04 2.63
CA LEU A 122 12.26 -5.93 3.34
C LEU A 122 12.93 -4.59 3.00
N GLU A 123 14.26 -4.55 2.86
CA GLU A 123 15.00 -3.35 2.46
C GLU A 123 14.57 -2.85 1.06
N VAL A 124 14.35 -3.75 0.11
CA VAL A 124 13.80 -3.38 -1.22
C VAL A 124 12.40 -2.80 -1.09
N MET A 125 11.58 -3.37 -0.21
CA MET A 125 10.24 -2.84 0.07
C MET A 125 10.34 -1.43 0.66
N HIS A 126 11.20 -1.20 1.65
CA HIS A 126 11.44 0.10 2.28
C HIS A 126 11.89 1.16 1.26
N ALA A 127 12.81 0.84 0.36
CA ALA A 127 13.28 1.77 -0.66
C ALA A 127 12.12 2.33 -1.52
N THR A 128 11.07 1.52 -1.73
CA THR A 128 9.90 1.91 -2.54
C THR A 128 8.80 2.61 -1.76
N GLU A 129 8.58 2.23 -0.49
CA GLU A 129 7.54 2.82 0.37
C GLU A 129 8.02 4.11 1.06
N GLN A 130 9.34 4.31 1.13
CA GLN A 130 10.01 5.46 1.76
C GLN A 130 9.46 5.75 3.18
N PRO A 131 9.67 4.84 4.15
CA PRO A 131 9.30 5.06 5.55
C PRO A 131 9.78 6.43 6.06
N GLY A 132 8.93 7.13 6.81
CA GLY A 132 9.18 8.48 7.31
C GLY A 132 8.70 9.61 6.38
N THR A 133 8.35 9.31 5.13
CA THR A 133 7.76 10.29 4.20
C THR A 133 6.23 10.17 4.16
N ASN A 134 5.73 9.11 3.51
CA ASN A 134 4.28 8.90 3.33
C ASN A 134 3.72 7.81 4.25
N TYR A 135 4.58 6.93 4.75
CA TYR A 135 4.23 5.82 5.63
C TYR A 135 5.22 5.69 6.79
N HIS A 136 4.74 5.25 7.94
CA HIS A 136 5.53 4.59 8.97
C HIS A 136 5.58 3.09 8.64
N PHE A 137 6.74 2.46 8.82
CA PHE A 137 6.78 1.01 8.98
C PHE A 137 6.53 0.71 10.46
N ALA A 138 5.52 -0.10 10.77
CA ALA A 138 5.09 -0.31 12.14
C ALA A 138 4.72 -1.76 12.41
N GLU A 139 5.05 -2.21 13.63
CA GLU A 139 4.52 -3.45 14.20
C GLU A 139 3.15 -3.16 14.81
N LEU A 140 2.16 -3.96 14.48
CA LEU A 140 0.82 -3.92 15.03
C LEU A 140 0.57 -5.21 15.82
N LYS A 141 0.17 -5.08 17.10
CA LYS A 141 -0.20 -6.21 17.96
C LYS A 141 -1.69 -6.20 18.31
N GLY A 142 -2.17 -7.30 18.90
CA GLY A 142 -3.59 -7.46 19.27
C GLY A 142 -4.49 -7.58 18.03
N LEU A 143 -3.93 -8.04 16.92
CA LEU A 143 -4.66 -8.23 15.68
C LEU A 143 -5.44 -9.55 15.69
N VAL A 144 -6.45 -9.62 14.84
CA VAL A 144 -7.15 -10.85 14.50
C VAL A 144 -6.84 -11.17 13.04
N LEU A 145 -5.75 -11.90 12.82
CA LEU A 145 -5.32 -12.32 11.48
C LEU A 145 -5.57 -13.81 11.31
N ASP A 146 -6.50 -14.18 10.43
CA ASP A 146 -6.68 -15.57 10.00
C ASP A 146 -5.98 -15.76 8.65
N VAL A 147 -4.80 -16.36 8.68
CA VAL A 147 -3.95 -16.53 7.50
C VAL A 147 -4.16 -17.91 6.89
N GLN A 148 -4.57 -17.92 5.62
CA GLN A 148 -4.89 -19.13 4.88
C GLN A 148 -3.72 -20.13 4.94
N ASP A 149 -4.03 -21.39 5.29
CA ASP A 149 -3.09 -22.53 5.38
C ASP A 149 -1.92 -22.39 6.37
N ILE A 150 -1.87 -21.28 7.12
CA ILE A 150 -0.84 -20.98 8.13
C ILE A 150 -1.43 -20.96 9.53
N GLY A 151 -2.62 -20.37 9.70
CA GLY A 151 -3.31 -20.23 10.98
C GLY A 151 -3.34 -18.80 11.49
N ARG A 152 -3.57 -18.65 12.80
CA ARG A 152 -3.83 -17.34 13.40
C ARG A 152 -2.54 -16.63 13.80
N LEU A 153 -2.45 -15.33 13.49
CA LEU A 153 -1.45 -14.42 14.03
C LEU A 153 -2.14 -13.29 14.82
N ASP A 154 -1.46 -12.80 15.84
CA ASP A 154 -1.89 -11.66 16.66
C ASP A 154 -1.02 -10.41 16.47
N ALA A 155 0.07 -10.54 15.69
CA ALA A 155 0.95 -9.46 15.33
C ALA A 155 1.42 -9.58 13.87
N ALA A 156 1.59 -8.43 13.22
CA ALA A 156 2.21 -8.30 11.91
C ALA A 156 2.71 -6.87 11.70
N PHE A 157 3.52 -6.67 10.66
CA PHE A 157 3.98 -5.36 10.26
C PHE A 157 3.07 -4.77 9.18
N ALA A 158 3.05 -3.44 9.06
CA ALA A 158 2.33 -2.74 8.01
C ALA A 158 2.99 -1.39 7.70
N TYR A 159 2.76 -0.91 6.48
CA TYR A 159 3.03 0.49 6.12
C TYR A 159 1.77 1.31 6.42
N ILE A 160 1.86 2.19 7.42
CA ILE A 160 0.75 2.98 7.94
C ILE A 160 0.96 4.45 7.58
N SER A 161 -0.05 5.10 7.00
CA SER A 161 0.09 6.49 6.55
C SER A 161 0.57 7.42 7.67
N VAL A 162 1.56 8.27 7.37
CA VAL A 162 2.00 9.36 8.27
C VAL A 162 0.93 10.45 8.37
N VAL A 163 0.33 10.81 7.23
CA VAL A 163 -0.65 11.90 7.13
C VAL A 163 -2.05 11.46 7.59
N GLY A 164 -2.35 10.17 7.48
CA GLY A 164 -3.67 9.60 7.72
C GLY A 164 -4.44 9.30 6.43
N CYS A 165 -5.68 8.84 6.59
CA CYS A 165 -6.53 8.47 5.46
C CYS A 165 -7.34 9.66 4.94
N LEU A 166 -7.60 9.65 3.64
CA LEU A 166 -8.39 10.64 2.94
C LEU A 166 -9.80 10.72 3.52
N SER A 167 -10.27 11.94 3.77
CA SER A 167 -11.64 12.21 4.19
C SER A 167 -12.50 12.70 3.03
N HIS A 168 -13.66 12.07 2.86
CA HIS A 168 -14.71 12.51 1.95
C HIS A 168 -16.03 12.54 2.71
N GLN A 169 -16.72 13.68 2.69
CA GLN A 169 -17.95 13.89 3.47
C GLN A 169 -17.77 13.58 4.98
N GLY A 170 -16.58 13.86 5.52
CA GLY A 170 -16.26 13.69 6.93
C GLY A 170 -15.85 12.27 7.36
N ALA A 171 -15.83 11.30 6.45
CA ALA A 171 -15.47 9.91 6.75
C ALA A 171 -14.29 9.40 5.89
N PRO A 172 -13.54 8.39 6.36
CA PRO A 172 -12.64 7.61 5.51
C PRO A 172 -13.37 7.02 4.29
N VAL A 173 -12.61 6.69 3.24
CA VAL A 173 -13.13 6.05 2.02
C VAL A 173 -12.38 4.75 1.77
N SER A 174 -13.11 3.64 1.67
CA SER A 174 -12.52 2.32 1.42
C SER A 174 -12.12 2.15 -0.04
N LEU A 175 -11.01 1.45 -0.27
CA LEU A 175 -10.54 1.04 -1.59
C LEU A 175 -11.42 -0.13 -2.08
N ALA A 176 -12.24 0.08 -3.11
CA ALA A 176 -13.19 -0.92 -3.61
C ALA A 176 -12.51 -2.17 -4.18
N GLU A 177 -11.31 -2.02 -4.73
CA GLU A 177 -10.52 -3.09 -5.34
C GLU A 177 -9.99 -4.11 -4.33
N VAL A 178 -9.98 -3.79 -3.03
CA VAL A 178 -9.63 -4.73 -1.97
C VAL A 178 -10.91 -5.20 -1.28
N PRO A 179 -11.27 -6.49 -1.33
CA PRO A 179 -12.52 -6.99 -0.76
C PRO A 179 -12.56 -6.87 0.77
N ALA A 180 -13.76 -6.62 1.31
CA ALA A 180 -14.00 -6.69 2.74
C ALA A 180 -15.47 -6.99 3.02
N ARG A 181 -15.74 -7.67 4.13
CA ARG A 181 -17.09 -7.92 4.65
C ARG A 181 -17.43 -6.90 5.73
N HIS A 182 -18.72 -6.55 5.80
CA HIS A 182 -19.27 -5.64 6.82
C HIS A 182 -18.60 -4.25 6.83
N ARG A 183 -18.26 -3.72 5.64
CA ARG A 183 -17.64 -2.39 5.52
C ARG A 183 -18.48 -1.31 6.17
N ARG A 184 -17.79 -0.45 6.93
CA ARG A 184 -18.38 0.74 7.56
C ARG A 184 -18.30 1.99 6.70
N PHE A 185 -17.30 2.07 5.83
CA PHE A 185 -17.05 3.25 5.02
C PHE A 185 -17.54 3.02 3.59
N CYS A 186 -17.89 4.11 2.91
CA CYS A 186 -18.23 4.07 1.50
C CYS A 186 -17.00 3.59 0.70
N ALA A 187 -17.19 2.59 -0.16
CA ALA A 187 -16.15 2.11 -1.05
C ALA A 187 -16.21 2.86 -2.38
N ARG A 188 -15.05 3.23 -2.91
CA ARG A 188 -14.89 3.80 -4.25
C ARG A 188 -13.77 3.09 -4.99
N SER A 189 -13.89 2.99 -6.29
CA SER A 189 -12.78 2.57 -7.15
C SER A 189 -11.72 3.66 -7.23
N GLN A 190 -10.52 3.28 -7.68
CA GLN A 190 -9.39 4.17 -7.91
C GLN A 190 -9.77 5.35 -8.81
N GLU A 191 -10.48 5.07 -9.90
CA GLU A 191 -10.91 6.09 -10.86
C GLU A 191 -11.97 7.02 -10.26
N GLU A 192 -12.95 6.46 -9.53
CA GLU A 192 -13.96 7.26 -8.83
C GLU A 192 -13.33 8.18 -7.77
N MET A 193 -12.36 7.68 -7.01
CA MET A 193 -11.66 8.47 -6.01
C MET A 193 -10.81 9.58 -6.66
N GLN A 194 -10.15 9.30 -7.79
CA GLN A 194 -9.45 10.34 -8.55
C GLN A 194 -10.41 11.42 -9.06
N ALA A 195 -11.61 11.04 -9.53
CA ALA A 195 -12.64 12.01 -9.94
C ALA A 195 -13.09 12.91 -8.79
N VAL A 196 -13.30 12.35 -7.59
CA VAL A 196 -13.65 13.11 -6.38
C VAL A 196 -12.54 14.09 -6.00
N ILE A 197 -11.27 13.67 -6.07
CA ILE A 197 -10.13 14.56 -5.78
C ILE A 197 -10.01 15.66 -6.85
N ARG A 198 -10.21 15.31 -8.13
CA ARG A 198 -10.26 16.28 -9.23
C ARG A 198 -11.34 17.31 -8.97
N ASP A 199 -12.56 16.92 -8.63
CA ASP A 199 -13.66 17.85 -8.34
C ASP A 199 -13.33 18.80 -7.17
N ARG A 200 -12.58 18.30 -6.17
CA ARG A 200 -12.15 19.09 -5.01
C ARG A 200 -11.01 20.06 -5.32
N THR A 201 -10.11 19.72 -6.23
CA THR A 201 -8.81 20.42 -6.37
C THR A 201 -8.54 21.03 -7.75
N ALA A 202 -9.33 20.65 -8.75
CA ALA A 202 -9.26 21.12 -10.14
C ALA A 202 -10.64 20.97 -10.81
N PRO A 203 -11.70 21.63 -10.28
CA PRO A 203 -13.06 21.48 -10.78
C PRO A 203 -13.13 21.80 -12.28
N GLY A 204 -13.83 20.95 -13.04
CA GLY A 204 -14.02 21.10 -14.49
C GLY A 204 -12.89 20.54 -15.37
N ALA A 205 -11.72 20.19 -14.83
CA ALA A 205 -10.65 19.56 -15.61
C ALA A 205 -11.03 18.14 -16.07
N ALA A 206 -10.65 17.68 -17.26
CA ALA A 206 -10.81 16.27 -17.62
C ALA A 206 -9.97 15.37 -16.69
N LEU A 207 -10.48 14.17 -16.35
CA LEU A 207 -9.82 13.29 -15.38
C LEU A 207 -8.41 12.88 -15.83
N ASP A 208 -8.26 12.53 -17.10
CA ASP A 208 -6.98 12.10 -17.67
C ASP A 208 -5.96 13.24 -17.68
N SER A 209 -6.38 14.46 -18.02
CA SER A 209 -5.55 15.67 -17.93
C SER A 209 -5.13 15.95 -16.47
N PHE A 210 -6.05 15.83 -15.52
CA PHE A 210 -5.75 15.96 -14.09
C PHE A 210 -4.69 14.94 -13.64
N ILE A 211 -4.78 13.69 -14.09
CA ILE A 211 -3.79 12.64 -13.79
C ILE A 211 -2.43 13.01 -14.38
N LEU A 212 -2.38 13.34 -15.68
CA LEU A 212 -1.13 13.70 -16.37
C LEU A 212 -0.44 14.90 -15.73
N GLU A 213 -1.20 15.93 -15.33
CA GLU A 213 -0.67 17.07 -14.58
C GLU A 213 -0.05 16.68 -13.24
N ASN A 214 -0.69 15.77 -12.47
CA ASN A 214 -0.12 15.30 -11.21
C ASN A 214 1.19 14.52 -11.43
N VAL A 215 1.31 13.80 -12.54
CA VAL A 215 2.53 13.07 -12.89
C VAL A 215 3.63 14.03 -13.31
N ALA A 216 3.33 14.98 -14.20
CA ALA A 216 4.29 15.91 -14.79
C ALA A 216 4.73 17.03 -13.82
N ASN A 217 3.87 17.48 -12.91
CA ASN A 217 4.12 18.62 -12.04
C ASN A 217 4.11 18.23 -10.56
N GLU A 218 5.30 18.01 -10.00
CA GLU A 218 5.46 17.65 -8.59
C GLU A 218 4.97 18.75 -7.64
N GLY A 219 5.21 20.03 -7.94
CA GLY A 219 4.77 21.14 -7.10
C GLY A 219 3.25 21.17 -6.95
N LEU A 220 2.54 21.02 -8.07
CA LEU A 220 1.09 20.94 -8.12
C LEU A 220 0.56 19.69 -7.40
N ARG A 221 1.18 18.52 -7.62
CA ARG A 221 0.84 17.28 -6.93
C ARG A 221 0.98 17.41 -5.41
N ARG A 222 2.05 18.04 -4.92
CA ARG A 222 2.24 18.31 -3.48
C ARG A 222 1.18 19.27 -2.94
N ALA A 223 0.83 20.34 -3.66
CA ALA A 223 -0.21 21.28 -3.25
C ALA A 223 -1.59 20.60 -3.15
N ARG A 224 -1.94 19.75 -4.13
CA ARG A 224 -3.16 18.93 -4.09
C ARG A 224 -3.14 17.95 -2.91
N SER A 225 -2.02 17.26 -2.69
CA SER A 225 -1.87 16.35 -1.55
C SER A 225 -2.00 17.07 -0.20
N ALA A 226 -1.43 18.26 -0.05
CA ALA A 226 -1.60 19.09 1.15
C ALA A 226 -3.06 19.47 1.41
N THR A 227 -3.84 19.71 0.35
CA THR A 227 -5.29 19.96 0.46
C THR A 227 -6.05 18.74 1.01
N LEU A 228 -5.66 17.53 0.59
CA LEU A 228 -6.24 16.28 1.10
C LEU A 228 -5.85 16.05 2.58
N ALA A 229 -4.56 16.24 2.88
CA ALA A 229 -3.96 16.11 4.20
C ALA A 229 -4.66 16.98 5.27
N GLY A 230 -5.07 18.21 4.92
CA GLY A 230 -5.71 19.13 5.85
C GLY A 230 -7.04 18.64 6.46
N THR A 231 -7.62 17.57 5.92
CA THR A 231 -8.85 16.93 6.42
C THR A 231 -8.66 15.45 6.74
N ALA A 232 -7.44 14.95 6.73
CA ALA A 232 -7.17 13.52 6.87
C ALA A 232 -7.51 13.01 8.29
N HIS A 233 -7.98 11.78 8.36
CA HIS A 233 -8.18 11.11 9.66
C HIS A 233 -6.88 10.39 10.05
N PRO A 234 -6.28 10.72 11.21
CA PRO A 234 -5.05 10.09 11.64
C PRO A 234 -5.29 8.62 12.00
N PHE A 235 -4.31 7.76 11.72
CA PHE A 235 -4.34 6.37 12.17
C PHE A 235 -4.20 6.31 13.70
N ARG A 236 -5.04 5.50 14.36
CA ARG A 236 -4.99 5.30 15.81
C ARG A 236 -5.22 3.83 16.16
N HIS A 237 -4.17 3.16 16.63
CA HIS A 237 -4.26 1.80 17.18
C HIS A 237 -3.48 1.73 18.49
N GLY A 238 -4.09 1.18 19.54
CA GLY A 238 -3.51 1.20 20.89
C GLY A 238 -2.27 0.33 21.08
N GLN A 239 -1.97 -0.55 20.11
CA GLN A 239 -0.83 -1.47 20.15
C GLN A 239 -0.02 -1.38 18.85
N MET A 240 0.27 -0.15 18.41
CA MET A 240 1.14 0.14 17.28
C MET A 240 2.49 0.65 17.79
N THR A 241 3.57 0.04 17.29
CA THR A 241 4.95 0.49 17.52
C THR A 241 5.55 0.87 16.18
N VAL A 242 5.92 2.14 16.00
CA VAL A 242 6.65 2.57 14.81
C VAL A 242 8.08 2.05 14.89
N ILE A 243 8.48 1.34 13.84
CA ILE A 243 9.84 0.87 13.63
C ILE A 243 10.41 1.77 12.53
N GLU A 244 10.81 2.99 12.90
CA GLU A 244 11.56 3.81 11.95
C GLU A 244 12.85 3.07 11.64
N VAL A 245 13.14 2.86 10.37
CA VAL A 245 14.42 2.29 9.94
C VAL A 245 15.45 3.28 10.45
N ALA A 246 16.14 2.94 11.54
CA ALA A 246 17.21 3.77 12.06
C ALA A 246 18.14 4.01 10.89
N ALA A 247 18.21 5.26 10.44
CA ALA A 247 19.18 5.67 9.45
C ALA A 247 20.54 5.30 10.03
N ARG A 248 21.11 4.17 9.61
CA ARG A 248 22.54 3.91 9.74
C ARG A 248 23.25 4.85 8.75
N LEU A 249 23.12 6.15 8.99
CA LEU A 249 24.11 7.12 8.58
C LEU A 249 25.26 6.93 9.56
N GLY A 250 26.32 6.28 9.09
CA GLY A 250 27.57 6.19 9.83
C GLY A 250 28.06 7.58 10.17
N GLN A 251 27.90 7.98 11.43
CA GLN A 251 28.84 8.90 12.05
C GLN A 251 29.88 8.03 12.75
N ALA A 252 31.00 7.81 12.07
CA ALA A 252 32.24 7.51 12.79
C ALA A 252 32.57 8.75 13.63
N PRO A 253 32.91 8.61 14.92
CA PRO A 253 33.37 9.74 15.71
C PRO A 253 34.74 10.17 15.16
N SER A 254 34.81 11.40 14.68
CA SER A 254 36.07 12.06 14.38
C SER A 254 36.95 12.05 15.62
N ARG A 255 38.11 11.39 15.53
CA ARG A 255 39.28 11.73 16.34
C ARG A 255 40.19 12.61 15.51
#